data_AF-S9TP94-F1
#
_entry.id   AF-S9TP94-F1
#
_cell.length_a   1.000
_cell.length_b   1.000
_cell.length_c   1.000
_cell.angle_alpha   90.00
_cell.angle_beta   90.00
_cell.angle_gamma   90.00
#
_symmetry.space_group_name_H-M   'P 1'
#
loop_
_entity.id
_entity.type
_entity.pdbx_description
1 polymer ?
#
loop_
_entity_poly.entity_id
_entity_poly.type
_entity_poly.pdbx_seq_one_letter_code
_entity_poly.pdbx_strand_id
1 'polypeptide(L)'
;MRGFVELDVRAQVTETATTLLRGYHPTASSISVNFDKLHISIEEITPVFVPCYIVKSYYDEVEYHLYVSGFNGYVGGPYLLNALYFGRLASALTVAGALLVYPNKVAGFIFGSFFAVATYYMAFYAARLYPKWRRDYNRRTQQEMRHKHQSDDQRGFRPDENSTRRTTAEYHSSTYWDTHAYEQRVGGGGGSSSSSSSGGYSSARVVRDPKGYYKTLGLEGNESINEIRSAYRKIVMQEHPDVGGSENKMVAANAAYRVLRDPKRRAAYDNSA
;
A
#
# COMPACT_ATOMS: atom_id res chain seq x y z
N MET A 1 22.70 22.92 11.21
CA MET A 1 22.18 21.98 10.19
C MET A 1 23.02 21.94 8.91
N ARG A 2 23.35 23.08 8.27
CA ARG A 2 24.16 23.08 7.02
C ARG A 2 25.49 22.33 7.11
N GLY A 3 26.31 22.58 8.14
CA GLY A 3 27.60 21.90 8.29
C GLY A 3 27.50 20.40 8.58
N PHE A 4 26.42 19.94 9.24
CA PHE A 4 26.19 18.52 9.48
C PHE A 4 25.83 17.81 8.17
N VAL A 5 24.93 18.40 7.38
CA VAL A 5 24.54 17.87 6.06
C VAL A 5 25.73 17.84 5.10
N GLU A 6 26.58 18.88 5.11
CA GLU A 6 27.76 18.92 4.25
C GLU A 6 28.82 17.87 4.64
N LEU A 7 29.01 17.62 5.94
CA LEU A 7 29.90 16.56 6.42
C LEU A 7 29.36 15.16 6.08
N ASP A 8 28.07 14.92 6.25
CA ASP A 8 27.43 13.63 5.94
C ASP A 8 27.45 13.34 4.43
N VAL A 9 27.13 14.36 3.61
CA VAL A 9 27.20 14.25 2.15
C VAL A 9 28.63 14.02 1.70
N ARG A 10 29.61 14.71 2.28
CA ARG A 10 31.02 14.49 1.94
C ARG A 10 31.48 13.08 2.32
N ALA A 11 31.10 12.59 3.50
CA ALA A 11 31.40 11.23 3.95
C ALA A 11 30.79 10.17 3.00
N GLN A 12 29.52 10.32 2.65
CA GLN A 12 28.81 9.42 1.75
C GLN A 12 29.39 9.43 0.33
N VAL A 13 29.77 10.60 -0.18
CA VAL A 13 30.44 10.73 -1.48
C VAL A 13 31.83 10.09 -1.47
N THR A 14 32.61 10.28 -0.39
CA THR A 14 33.91 9.60 -0.25
C THR A 14 33.79 8.09 -0.15
N GLU A 15 32.80 7.58 0.57
CA GLU A 15 32.57 6.14 0.70
C GLU A 15 32.11 5.53 -0.63
N THR A 16 31.24 6.22 -1.36
CA THR A 16 30.79 5.78 -2.69
C THR A 16 31.95 5.76 -3.68
N ALA A 17 32.76 6.82 -3.73
CA ALA A 17 33.89 6.91 -4.67
C ALA A 17 35.00 5.89 -4.35
N THR A 18 35.31 5.67 -3.07
CA THR A 18 36.27 4.64 -2.65
C THR A 18 35.78 3.24 -3.00
N THR A 19 34.48 2.98 -2.84
CA THR A 19 33.86 1.69 -3.20
C THR A 19 33.92 1.43 -4.70
N LEU A 20 33.59 2.43 -5.52
CA LEU A 20 33.70 2.33 -6.98
C LEU A 20 35.14 2.03 -7.42
N LEU A 21 36.13 2.78 -6.91
CA LEU A 21 37.52 2.59 -7.27
C LEU A 21 38.09 1.23 -6.82
N ARG A 22 37.66 0.71 -5.67
CA ARG A 22 37.99 -0.66 -5.24
C ARG A 22 37.41 -1.72 -6.17
N GLY A 23 36.19 -1.49 -6.67
CA GLY A 23 35.56 -2.36 -7.67
C GLY A 23 36.37 -2.46 -8.96
N TYR A 24 36.96 -1.35 -9.41
CA TYR A 24 37.81 -1.30 -10.61
C TYR A 24 39.25 -1.82 -10.39
N HIS A 25 39.80 -1.66 -9.18
CA HIS A 25 41.18 -2.05 -8.86
C HIS A 25 41.24 -2.98 -7.63
N PRO A 26 40.88 -4.26 -7.78
CA PRO A 26 40.75 -5.19 -6.66
C PRO A 26 42.07 -5.58 -5.99
N THR A 27 43.22 -5.34 -6.65
CA THR A 27 44.56 -5.69 -6.14
C THR A 27 45.23 -4.56 -5.35
N ALA A 28 44.63 -3.37 -5.28
CA ALA A 28 45.22 -2.24 -4.57
C ALA A 28 45.07 -2.39 -3.04
N SER A 29 46.18 -2.36 -2.30
CA SER A 29 46.21 -2.55 -0.85
C SER A 29 45.57 -1.40 -0.05
N SER A 30 45.54 -0.19 -0.61
CA SER A 30 44.87 0.97 -0.02
C SER A 30 44.50 2.00 -1.09
N ILE A 31 43.27 2.52 -1.06
CA ILE A 31 42.78 3.58 -1.94
C ILE A 31 42.21 4.69 -1.05
N SER A 32 42.77 5.90 -1.13
CA SER A 32 42.28 7.10 -0.44
C SER A 32 41.80 8.13 -1.47
N VAL A 33 40.55 8.57 -1.36
CA VAL A 33 39.96 9.56 -2.26
C VAL A 33 39.76 10.86 -1.49
N ASN A 34 40.52 11.90 -1.85
CA ASN A 34 40.39 13.24 -1.30
C ASN A 34 39.85 14.17 -2.38
N PHE A 35 38.68 14.75 -2.14
CA PHE A 35 38.09 15.76 -3.02
C PHE A 35 38.66 17.13 -2.68
N ASP A 36 39.33 17.76 -3.66
CA ASP A 36 40.02 19.05 -3.50
C ASP A 36 39.03 20.23 -3.47
N LYS A 37 37.99 20.18 -4.33
CA LYS A 37 36.84 21.11 -4.30
C LYS A 37 35.56 20.35 -4.69
N LEU A 38 34.60 20.25 -3.77
CA LEU A 38 33.28 19.67 -4.00
C LEU A 38 32.24 20.77 -3.84
N HIS A 39 31.69 21.28 -4.95
CA HIS A 39 30.72 22.37 -4.93
C HIS A 39 29.33 21.80 -5.22
N ILE A 40 28.57 21.49 -4.17
CA ILE A 40 27.18 21.01 -4.28
C ILE A 40 26.26 22.18 -3.92
N SER A 41 25.63 22.77 -4.93
CA SER A 41 24.60 23.80 -4.74
C SER A 41 23.23 23.15 -4.64
N ILE A 42 22.73 23.00 -3.42
CA ILE A 42 21.31 22.70 -3.20
C ILE A 42 20.57 24.04 -3.29
N GLU A 43 20.09 24.38 -4.48
CA GLU A 43 19.49 25.69 -4.77
C GLU A 43 18.17 25.90 -4.01
N GLU A 44 17.30 24.89 -3.91
CA GLU A 44 16.07 24.99 -3.13
C GLU A 44 15.48 23.61 -2.81
N ILE A 45 15.21 23.33 -1.54
CA ILE A 45 14.34 22.21 -1.13
C ILE A 45 13.01 22.85 -0.76
N THR A 46 12.01 22.75 -1.63
CA THR A 46 10.64 23.19 -1.33
C THR A 46 9.88 22.02 -0.70
N PRO A 47 9.65 22.01 0.63
CA PRO A 47 8.73 21.05 1.22
C PRO A 47 7.31 21.33 0.69
N VAL A 48 6.76 20.38 -0.07
CA VAL A 48 5.35 20.43 -0.45
C VAL A 48 4.54 20.02 0.79
N PHE A 49 4.08 21.01 1.55
CA PHE A 49 3.15 20.77 2.66
C PHE A 49 1.81 20.33 2.10
N VAL A 50 1.49 19.04 2.24
CA VAL A 50 0.14 18.54 1.98
C VAL A 50 -0.74 18.91 3.18
N PRO A 51 -1.80 19.71 3.00
CA PRO A 51 -2.69 20.03 4.10
C PRO A 51 -3.37 18.75 4.60
N CYS A 52 -3.46 18.57 5.92
CA CYS A 52 -4.27 17.53 6.54
C CYS A 52 -5.33 18.19 7.41
N TYR A 53 -6.60 17.95 7.09
CA TYR A 53 -7.72 18.50 7.85
C TYR A 53 -8.16 17.50 8.90
N ILE A 54 -8.37 17.96 10.14
CA ILE A 54 -8.92 17.14 11.21
C ILE A 54 -10.39 17.50 11.34
N VAL A 55 -11.27 16.54 11.01
CA VAL A 55 -12.72 16.68 11.13
C VAL A 55 -13.16 15.94 12.39
N LYS A 56 -13.88 16.65 13.26
CA LYS A 56 -14.49 16.07 14.46
C LYS A 56 -15.88 15.58 14.10
N SER A 57 -16.13 14.29 14.25
CA SER A 57 -17.46 13.69 14.07
C SER A 57 -17.95 13.12 15.39
N TYR A 58 -19.25 13.28 15.66
CA TYR A 58 -19.87 12.72 16.87
C TYR A 58 -20.65 11.46 16.48
N TYR A 59 -20.41 10.36 17.19
CA TYR A 59 -21.13 9.11 17.04
C TYR A 59 -21.48 8.56 18.42
N ASP A 60 -22.77 8.42 18.70
CA ASP A 60 -23.29 8.02 20.02
C ASP A 60 -22.66 8.82 21.18
N GLU A 61 -22.66 10.15 21.06
CA GLU A 61 -22.12 11.10 22.06
C GLU A 61 -20.59 11.04 22.25
N VAL A 62 -19.89 10.19 21.49
CA VAL A 62 -18.44 10.11 21.49
C VAL A 62 -17.86 10.90 20.31
N GLU A 63 -16.88 11.75 20.60
CA GLU A 63 -16.12 12.49 19.59
C GLU A 63 -15.06 11.59 18.93
N TYR A 64 -15.05 11.56 17.61
CA TYR A 64 -14.05 10.89 16.79
C TYR A 64 -13.33 11.89 15.89
N HIS A 65 -12.02 11.70 15.74
CA HIS A 65 -11.20 12.48 14.83
C HIS A 65 -11.02 11.71 13.51
N LEU A 66 -11.43 12.35 12.43
CA LEU A 66 -11.23 11.89 11.05
C LEU A 66 -10.17 12.78 10.41
N TYR A 67 -9.21 12.18 9.72
CA TYR A 67 -8.12 12.86 9.05
C TYR A 67 -8.37 12.89 7.56
N VAL A 68 -8.52 14.07 6.98
CA VAL A 68 -8.76 14.25 5.56
C VAL A 68 -7.47 14.73 4.91
N SER A 69 -6.97 13.95 3.96
CA SER A 69 -5.84 14.35 3.12
C SER A 69 -6.27 15.47 2.18
N GLY A 70 -5.59 16.61 2.24
CA GLY A 70 -5.84 17.73 1.35
C GLY A 70 -5.27 17.58 -0.06
N PHE A 71 -4.55 16.48 -0.35
CA PHE A 71 -4.08 16.17 -1.70
C PHE A 71 -5.12 15.43 -2.55
N ASN A 72 -5.82 14.45 -1.97
CA ASN A 72 -6.77 13.58 -2.68
C ASN A 72 -8.15 13.49 -2.03
N GLY A 73 -8.38 14.18 -0.90
CA GLY A 73 -9.65 14.12 -0.16
C GLY A 73 -9.89 12.82 0.59
N TYR A 74 -8.92 11.91 0.67
CA TYR A 74 -9.10 10.64 1.36
C TYR A 74 -9.29 10.85 2.86
N VAL A 75 -10.29 10.17 3.44
CA VAL A 75 -10.63 10.25 4.86
C VAL A 75 -10.08 9.01 5.58
N GLY A 76 -9.05 9.20 6.39
CA GLY A 76 -8.55 8.21 7.33
C GLY A 76 -9.23 8.35 8.70
N GLY A 77 -9.47 7.24 9.38
CA GLY A 77 -10.08 7.24 10.71
C GLY A 77 -10.86 5.96 11.02
N PRO A 78 -11.48 5.87 12.21
CA PRO A 78 -12.34 4.75 12.54
C PRO A 78 -13.57 4.72 11.62
N TYR A 79 -13.86 3.56 11.04
CA TYR A 79 -15.09 3.35 10.28
C TYR A 79 -16.30 3.38 11.22
N LEU A 80 -17.11 4.44 11.10
CA LEU A 80 -18.36 4.60 11.85
C LEU A 80 -19.48 3.94 11.06
N LEU A 81 -19.96 2.80 11.56
CA LEU A 81 -21.04 2.04 10.92
C LEU A 81 -22.39 2.64 11.32
N ASN A 82 -23.34 2.79 10.39
CA ASN A 82 -24.70 3.17 10.75
C ASN A 82 -25.42 1.97 11.38
N ALA A 83 -25.50 1.92 12.72
CA ALA A 83 -26.04 0.77 13.45
C ALA A 83 -27.50 0.47 13.08
N LEU A 84 -28.31 1.49 12.79
CA LEU A 84 -29.70 1.32 12.34
C LEU A 84 -29.77 0.62 10.98
N TYR A 85 -28.88 0.98 10.06
CA TYR A 85 -28.82 0.35 8.74
C TYR A 85 -28.44 -1.13 8.85
N PHE A 86 -27.41 -1.45 9.65
CA PHE A 86 -26.97 -2.83 9.87
C PHE A 86 -28.05 -3.69 10.54
N GLY A 87 -28.75 -3.17 11.54
CA GLY A 87 -29.89 -3.86 12.16
C GLY A 87 -30.97 -4.18 11.14
N ARG A 88 -31.39 -3.18 10.33
CA ARG A 88 -32.42 -3.37 9.29
C ARG A 88 -32.00 -4.40 8.25
N LEU A 89 -30.76 -4.30 7.77
CA LEU A 89 -30.21 -5.22 6.77
C LEU A 89 -30.15 -6.65 7.32
N ALA A 90 -29.66 -6.85 8.55
CA ALA A 90 -29.62 -8.16 9.18
C ALA A 90 -31.02 -8.78 9.34
N SER A 91 -31.99 -7.98 9.80
CA SER A 91 -33.37 -8.44 9.94
C SER A 91 -34.00 -8.84 8.60
N ALA A 92 -33.81 -8.04 7.55
CA ALA A 92 -34.29 -8.34 6.20
C ALA A 92 -33.65 -9.62 5.63
N LEU A 93 -32.33 -9.79 5.80
CA LEU A 93 -31.62 -10.99 5.38
C LEU A 93 -32.12 -12.24 6.12
N THR A 94 -32.46 -12.12 7.40
CA THR A 94 -32.97 -13.27 8.18
C THR A 94 -34.36 -13.70 7.75
N VAL A 95 -35.25 -12.76 7.40
CA VAL A 95 -36.55 -13.09 6.80
C VAL A 95 -36.37 -13.71 5.42
N ALA A 96 -35.53 -13.11 4.57
CA ALA A 96 -35.25 -13.64 3.23
C ALA A 96 -34.63 -15.05 3.28
N GLY A 97 -33.68 -15.28 4.18
CA GLY A 97 -33.05 -16.58 4.41
C GLY A 97 -34.07 -17.62 4.88
N ALA A 98 -34.94 -17.27 5.84
CA ALA A 98 -35.99 -18.16 6.30
C ALA A 98 -36.96 -18.55 5.18
N LEU A 99 -37.33 -17.60 4.30
CA LEU A 99 -38.19 -17.89 3.14
C LEU A 99 -37.54 -18.83 2.10
N LEU A 100 -36.21 -18.86 2.02
CA LEU A 100 -35.48 -19.77 1.14
C LEU A 100 -35.34 -21.17 1.75
N VAL A 101 -35.10 -21.27 3.05
CA VAL A 101 -34.86 -22.54 3.75
C VAL A 101 -36.16 -23.33 3.98
N TYR A 102 -37.26 -22.66 4.36
CA TYR A 102 -38.50 -23.35 4.66
C TYR A 102 -39.29 -23.68 3.38
N PRO A 103 -39.71 -24.94 3.18
CA PRO A 103 -40.53 -25.33 2.02
C PRO A 103 -41.91 -24.66 2.08
N ASN A 104 -42.48 -24.52 3.29
CA ASN A 104 -43.71 -23.78 3.52
C ASN A 104 -43.41 -22.29 3.70
N LYS A 105 -43.82 -21.45 2.72
CA LYS A 105 -43.55 -20.00 2.72
C LYS A 105 -44.19 -19.27 3.90
N VAL A 106 -45.38 -19.71 4.34
CA VAL A 106 -46.07 -19.14 5.52
C VAL A 106 -45.27 -19.43 6.80
N ALA A 107 -44.79 -20.66 6.97
CA ALA A 107 -43.96 -21.01 8.12
C ALA A 107 -42.64 -20.23 8.11
N GLY A 108 -41.99 -20.11 6.95
CA GLY A 108 -40.77 -19.33 6.78
C GLY A 108 -40.95 -17.85 7.14
N PHE A 109 -42.10 -17.25 6.82
CA PHE A 109 -42.41 -15.87 7.21
C PHE A 109 -42.60 -15.72 8.72
N ILE A 110 -43.32 -16.64 9.37
CA ILE A 110 -43.58 -16.59 10.82
C ILE A 110 -42.28 -16.75 11.61
N PHE A 111 -41.50 -17.79 11.32
CA PHE A 111 -40.22 -18.01 12.00
C PHE A 111 -39.20 -16.94 11.65
N GLY A 112 -39.13 -16.52 10.38
CA GLY A 112 -38.27 -15.44 9.93
C GLY A 112 -38.55 -14.12 10.66
N SER A 113 -39.83 -13.76 10.82
CA SER A 113 -40.24 -12.55 11.56
C SER A 113 -39.86 -12.60 13.04
N PHE A 114 -40.04 -13.76 13.69
CA PHE A 114 -39.65 -13.95 15.09
C PHE A 114 -38.14 -13.76 15.31
N PHE A 115 -37.32 -14.39 14.47
CA PHE A 115 -35.86 -14.25 14.57
C PHE A 115 -35.36 -12.89 14.08
N ALA A 116 -36.06 -12.22 13.18
CA ALA A 116 -35.68 -10.91 12.65
C ALA A 116 -35.55 -9.82 13.72
N VAL A 117 -36.39 -9.88 14.76
CA VAL A 117 -36.30 -8.94 15.90
C VAL A 117 -35.03 -9.21 16.71
N ALA A 118 -34.75 -10.48 17.03
CA ALA A 118 -33.56 -10.85 17.78
C ALA A 118 -32.27 -10.51 17.00
N THR A 119 -32.24 -10.82 15.71
CA THR A 119 -31.08 -10.56 14.83
C THR A 119 -30.89 -9.06 14.60
N TYR A 120 -31.96 -8.27 14.52
CA TYR A 120 -31.91 -6.81 14.49
C TYR A 120 -31.16 -6.25 15.70
N TYR A 121 -31.58 -6.60 16.92
CA TYR A 121 -30.97 -6.07 18.13
C TYR A 121 -29.52 -6.54 18.29
N MET A 122 -29.23 -7.81 17.97
CA MET A 122 -27.87 -8.33 17.98
C MET A 122 -26.96 -7.57 17.01
N ALA A 123 -27.40 -7.36 15.77
CA ALA A 123 -26.63 -6.62 14.77
C ALA A 123 -26.48 -5.13 15.14
N PHE A 124 -27.52 -4.52 15.70
CA PHE A 124 -27.49 -3.13 16.17
C PHE A 124 -26.45 -2.93 17.27
N TYR A 125 -26.47 -3.76 18.33
CA TYR A 125 -25.50 -3.67 19.42
C TYR A 125 -24.09 -4.05 18.98
N ALA A 126 -23.94 -5.04 18.09
CA ALA A 126 -22.64 -5.40 17.52
C ALA A 126 -22.04 -4.23 16.73
N ALA A 127 -22.82 -3.59 15.85
CA ALA A 127 -22.38 -2.43 15.07
C ALA A 127 -22.02 -1.23 15.97
N ARG A 128 -22.77 -1.05 17.07
CA ARG A 128 -22.51 0.00 18.06
C ARG A 128 -21.22 -0.22 18.86
N LEU A 129 -20.91 -1.46 19.23
CA LEU A 129 -19.72 -1.82 20.02
C LEU A 129 -18.46 -2.00 19.16
N TYR A 130 -18.62 -2.26 17.87
CA TYR A 130 -17.52 -2.55 16.95
C TYR A 130 -16.41 -1.48 16.94
N PRO A 131 -16.68 -0.16 16.84
CA PRO A 131 -15.62 0.86 16.82
C PRO A 131 -14.79 0.86 18.10
N LYS A 132 -15.44 0.68 19.26
CA LYS A 132 -14.77 0.61 20.56
C LYS A 132 -13.89 -0.63 20.67
N TRP A 133 -14.43 -1.80 20.32
CA TRP A 133 -13.69 -3.05 20.36
C TRP A 133 -12.47 -3.03 19.43
N ARG A 134 -12.63 -2.54 18.19
CA ARG A 134 -11.53 -2.40 17.24
C ARG A 134 -10.44 -1.46 17.74
N ARG A 135 -10.81 -0.33 18.35
CA ARG A 135 -9.85 0.61 18.94
C ARG A 135 -9.08 -0.01 20.09
N ASP A 136 -9.77 -0.68 21.00
CA ASP A 136 -9.15 -1.27 22.19
C ASP A 136 -8.28 -2.48 21.82
N TYR A 137 -8.69 -3.27 20.82
CA TYR A 137 -7.88 -4.33 20.23
C TYR A 137 -6.57 -3.78 19.67
N ASN A 138 -6.63 -2.78 18.78
CA ASN A 138 -5.43 -2.19 18.19
C ASN A 138 -4.48 -1.61 19.25
N ARG A 139 -5.03 -0.98 20.31
CA ARG A 139 -4.22 -0.47 21.44
C ARG A 139 -3.50 -1.60 22.18
N ARG A 140 -4.18 -2.71 22.46
CA ARG A 140 -3.57 -3.87 23.13
C ARG A 140 -2.46 -4.47 22.27
N THR A 141 -2.70 -4.69 20.99
CA THR A 141 -1.69 -5.20 20.05
C THR A 141 -0.46 -4.29 20.02
N GLN A 142 -0.64 -2.97 19.97
CA GLN A 142 0.48 -2.03 20.01
C GLN A 142 1.23 -2.04 21.35
N GLN A 143 0.52 -2.16 22.47
CA GLN A 143 1.15 -2.26 23.80
C GLN A 143 1.96 -3.55 23.94
N GLU A 144 1.44 -4.67 23.46
CA GLU A 144 2.16 -5.94 23.45
C GLU A 144 3.42 -5.87 22.58
N MET A 145 3.33 -5.24 21.40
CA MET A 145 4.49 -5.02 20.53
C MET A 145 5.54 -4.12 21.20
N ARG A 146 5.12 -3.07 21.91
CA ARG A 146 6.04 -2.22 22.69
C ARG A 146 6.73 -2.99 23.81
N HIS A 147 5.99 -3.81 24.56
CA HIS A 147 6.57 -4.62 25.63
C HIS A 147 7.57 -5.65 25.09
N LYS A 148 7.26 -6.30 23.96
CA LYS A 148 8.16 -7.29 23.33
C LYS A 148 9.51 -6.67 22.92
N HIS A 149 9.52 -5.43 22.47
CA HIS A 149 10.74 -4.78 21.94
C HIS A 149 11.37 -3.77 22.91
N GLN A 150 10.86 -3.65 24.13
CA GLN A 150 11.31 -2.67 25.11
C GLN A 150 12.82 -2.79 25.41
N SER A 151 13.35 -4.02 25.48
CA SER A 151 14.78 -4.27 25.71
C SER A 151 15.66 -3.86 24.53
N ASP A 152 15.16 -3.99 23.31
CA ASP A 152 15.90 -3.65 22.09
C ASP A 152 15.92 -2.14 21.91
N ASP A 153 14.80 -1.48 22.19
CA ASP A 153 14.66 -0.02 22.13
C ASP A 153 15.56 0.69 23.15
N GLN A 154 15.76 0.09 24.33
CA GLN A 154 16.70 0.61 25.34
C GLN A 154 18.16 0.62 24.89
N ARG A 155 18.53 -0.25 23.94
CA ARG A 155 19.91 -0.35 23.42
C ARG A 155 20.19 0.62 22.26
N GLY A 156 19.18 1.41 21.88
CA GLY A 156 19.22 2.30 20.73
C GLY A 156 19.00 1.55 19.41
N PHE A 157 18.40 2.21 18.43
CA PHE A 157 18.10 1.60 17.13
C PHE A 157 19.39 1.19 16.41
N ARG A 158 19.56 -0.13 16.18
CA ARG A 158 20.64 -0.71 15.38
C ARG A 158 20.00 -1.54 14.26
N PRO A 159 20.21 -1.19 12.98
CA PRO A 159 19.67 -1.97 11.88
C PRO A 159 20.30 -3.36 11.86
N ASP A 160 19.49 -4.39 12.04
CA ASP A 160 19.85 -5.80 11.85
C ASP A 160 18.80 -6.53 11.00
N GLU A 161 19.02 -7.79 10.64
CA GLU A 161 18.09 -8.55 9.79
C GLU A 161 16.71 -8.74 10.47
N ASN A 162 16.69 -8.81 11.80
CA ASN A 162 15.46 -8.88 12.60
C ASN A 162 14.70 -7.55 12.63
N SER A 163 15.41 -6.42 12.53
CA SER A 163 14.85 -5.07 12.54
C SER A 163 13.97 -4.83 11.32
N THR A 164 14.29 -5.42 10.17
CA THR A 164 13.46 -5.35 8.96
C THR A 164 12.15 -6.11 9.12
N ARG A 165 12.18 -7.30 9.75
CA ARG A 165 10.95 -8.07 10.07
C ARG A 165 10.10 -7.34 11.11
N ARG A 166 10.75 -6.75 12.12
CA ARG A 166 10.09 -5.95 13.15
C ARG A 166 9.42 -4.71 12.58
N THR A 167 10.13 -3.89 11.79
CA THR A 167 9.56 -2.69 11.17
C THR A 167 8.41 -3.04 10.25
N THR A 168 8.54 -4.12 9.47
CA THR A 168 7.44 -4.63 8.64
C THR A 168 6.25 -5.09 9.49
N ALA A 169 6.46 -5.83 10.57
CA ALA A 169 5.38 -6.27 11.46
C ALA A 169 4.68 -5.10 12.17
N GLU A 170 5.44 -4.15 12.71
CA GLU A 170 4.90 -2.92 13.31
C GLU A 170 4.10 -2.12 12.28
N TYR A 171 4.64 -2.00 11.07
CA TYR A 171 4.01 -1.33 9.95
C TYR A 171 2.67 -1.98 9.58
N HIS A 172 2.62 -3.30 9.41
CA HIS A 172 1.39 -4.06 9.10
C HIS A 172 0.35 -3.98 10.23
N SER A 173 0.79 -3.88 11.48
CA SER A 173 -0.10 -3.75 12.65
C SER A 173 -0.60 -2.32 12.89
N SER A 174 -0.06 -1.34 12.17
CA SER A 174 -0.41 0.06 12.32
C SER A 174 -1.72 0.38 11.59
N THR A 175 -2.44 1.41 12.05
CA THR A 175 -3.62 1.95 11.36
C THR A 175 -3.29 2.51 9.97
N TYR A 176 -2.01 2.73 9.68
CA TYR A 176 -1.52 3.18 8.37
C TYR A 176 -1.62 2.07 7.31
N TRP A 177 -1.39 0.81 7.68
CA TRP A 177 -1.47 -0.34 6.76
C TRP A 177 -2.86 -0.51 6.16
N ASP A 178 -3.92 -0.28 6.95
CA ASP A 178 -5.32 -0.36 6.50
C ASP A 178 -5.66 0.67 5.41
N THR A 179 -5.02 1.84 5.46
CA THR A 179 -5.30 2.96 4.55
C THR A 179 -4.49 2.89 3.24
N HIS A 180 -3.46 2.04 3.19
CA HIS A 180 -2.55 1.92 2.05
C HIS A 180 -2.72 0.58 1.31
N ALA A 181 -3.91 0.36 0.75
CA ALA A 181 -4.25 -0.81 -0.07
C ALA A 181 -3.29 -1.04 -1.26
N TYR A 182 -2.52 -0.03 -1.68
CA TYR A 182 -1.51 -0.19 -2.74
C TYR A 182 -0.31 -1.03 -2.27
N GLU A 183 0.09 -0.92 -1.01
CA GLU A 183 1.23 -1.69 -0.48
C GLU A 183 0.85 -3.12 -0.14
N GLN A 184 -0.41 -3.33 0.25
CA GLN A 184 -0.99 -4.66 0.43
C GLN A 184 -0.93 -5.51 -0.85
N ARG A 185 -1.00 -4.89 -2.03
CA ARG A 185 -0.88 -5.57 -3.33
C ARG A 185 0.57 -5.87 -3.74
N VAL A 186 1.55 -5.21 -3.13
CA VAL A 186 2.97 -5.26 -3.54
C VAL A 186 3.83 -6.04 -2.54
N GLY A 187 3.43 -6.12 -1.27
CA GLY A 187 4.16 -6.83 -0.19
C GLY A 187 3.87 -8.33 -0.03
N GLY A 188 2.93 -8.90 -0.79
CA GLY A 188 2.61 -10.33 -0.78
C GLY A 188 3.55 -11.15 -1.66
N GLY A 189 4.80 -11.34 -1.25
CA GLY A 189 5.73 -12.26 -1.91
C GLY A 189 5.37 -13.72 -1.67
N GLY A 190 5.19 -14.48 -2.75
CA GLY A 190 5.54 -15.91 -2.82
C GLY A 190 4.68 -16.89 -2.03
N GLY A 191 3.40 -17.03 -2.38
CA GLY A 191 2.58 -18.16 -1.98
C GLY A 191 2.13 -18.95 -3.20
N SER A 192 2.81 -20.05 -3.50
CA SER A 192 2.36 -21.07 -4.43
C SER A 192 1.09 -21.75 -3.88
N SER A 193 -0.08 -21.16 -4.17
CA SER A 193 -1.35 -21.86 -4.07
C SER A 193 -1.79 -22.29 -5.46
N SER A 194 -1.50 -23.54 -5.77
CA SER A 194 -2.22 -24.32 -6.77
C SER A 194 -3.71 -24.34 -6.41
N SER A 195 -4.48 -23.41 -6.98
CA SER A 195 -5.92 -23.55 -7.07
C SER A 195 -6.28 -23.74 -8.53
N SER A 196 -6.47 -25.00 -8.89
CA SER A 196 -7.26 -25.44 -10.02
C SER A 196 -8.62 -24.73 -10.00
N SER A 197 -8.82 -23.78 -10.90
CA SER A 197 -10.15 -23.30 -11.26
C SER A 197 -10.28 -23.31 -12.77
N SER A 198 -10.92 -24.39 -13.20
CA SER A 198 -11.56 -24.63 -14.49
C SER A 198 -12.15 -23.40 -15.16
N GLY A 199 -11.83 -23.26 -16.45
CA GLY A 199 -12.78 -22.93 -17.51
C GLY A 199 -13.75 -21.78 -17.27
N GLY A 200 -13.33 -20.57 -17.65
CA GLY A 200 -14.22 -19.45 -17.88
C GLY A 200 -13.54 -18.43 -18.76
N TYR A 201 -13.82 -18.45 -20.07
CA TYR A 201 -13.45 -17.37 -20.98
C TYR A 201 -14.27 -16.11 -20.63
N SER A 202 -13.89 -15.42 -19.57
CA SER A 202 -14.21 -14.00 -19.43
C SER A 202 -13.38 -13.28 -20.49
N SER A 203 -14.06 -12.78 -21.51
CA SER A 203 -13.52 -11.87 -22.53
C SER A 203 -12.88 -10.66 -21.82
N ALA A 204 -11.63 -10.82 -21.39
CA ALA A 204 -10.78 -9.73 -20.99
C ALA A 204 -10.68 -8.85 -22.23
N ARG A 205 -11.12 -7.61 -22.10
CA ARG A 205 -11.05 -6.61 -23.15
C ARG A 205 -9.56 -6.44 -23.47
N VAL A 206 -9.06 -7.19 -24.45
CA VAL A 206 -7.66 -7.11 -24.90
C VAL A 206 -7.47 -5.68 -25.39
N VAL A 207 -6.79 -4.87 -24.57
CA VAL A 207 -6.43 -3.52 -24.95
C VAL A 207 -5.49 -3.66 -26.15
N ARG A 208 -5.81 -2.94 -27.22
CA ARG A 208 -4.98 -2.98 -28.45
C ARG A 208 -3.63 -2.38 -28.10
N ASP A 209 -2.56 -3.15 -28.34
CA ASP A 209 -1.19 -2.76 -28.02
C ASP A 209 -0.30 -2.84 -29.29
N PRO A 210 -0.40 -1.85 -30.21
CA PRO A 210 0.25 -1.93 -31.52
C PRO A 210 1.78 -2.08 -31.47
N LYS A 211 2.42 -1.56 -30.41
CA LYS A 211 3.87 -1.59 -30.20
C LYS A 211 4.30 -2.43 -28.99
N GLY A 212 3.38 -3.13 -28.33
CA GLY A 212 3.71 -3.98 -27.18
C GLY A 212 4.10 -3.21 -25.91
N TYR A 213 3.71 -1.95 -25.73
CA TYR A 213 4.10 -1.13 -24.57
C TYR A 213 3.47 -1.59 -23.26
N TYR A 214 2.23 -2.07 -23.28
CA TYR A 214 1.62 -2.64 -22.08
C TYR A 214 2.27 -3.99 -21.78
N LYS A 215 2.46 -4.83 -22.81
CA LYS A 215 3.09 -6.14 -22.65
C LYS A 215 4.53 -6.07 -22.16
N THR A 216 5.32 -5.08 -22.61
CA THR A 216 6.71 -4.87 -22.15
C THR A 216 6.78 -4.47 -20.69
N LEU A 217 5.76 -3.79 -20.15
CA LEU A 217 5.64 -3.50 -18.72
C LEU A 217 4.94 -4.61 -17.91
N GLY A 218 4.47 -5.68 -18.57
CA GLY A 218 3.70 -6.76 -17.95
C GLY A 218 2.27 -6.37 -17.57
N LEU A 219 1.66 -5.48 -18.36
CA LEU A 219 0.34 -4.90 -18.14
C LEU A 219 -0.69 -5.37 -19.19
N GLU A 220 -1.96 -5.42 -18.81
CA GLU A 220 -3.12 -5.84 -19.60
C GLU A 220 -3.86 -4.66 -20.29
N GLY A 221 -3.55 -3.42 -19.89
CA GLY A 221 -3.97 -2.17 -20.52
C GLY A 221 -5.07 -1.38 -19.79
N ASN A 222 -5.69 -1.95 -18.76
CA ASN A 222 -6.70 -1.29 -17.92
C ASN A 222 -6.12 -0.57 -16.68
N GLU A 223 -4.79 -0.51 -16.57
CA GLU A 223 -4.10 -0.04 -15.37
C GLU A 223 -4.13 1.48 -15.22
N SER A 224 -4.10 1.93 -13.97
CA SER A 224 -3.91 3.33 -13.61
C SER A 224 -2.48 3.80 -13.88
N ILE A 225 -2.27 5.12 -13.96
CA ILE A 225 -0.94 5.73 -14.14
C ILE A 225 0.02 5.31 -13.00
N ASN A 226 -0.50 5.12 -11.80
CA ASN A 226 0.27 4.68 -10.64
C ASN A 226 0.76 3.23 -10.81
N GLU A 227 -0.08 2.36 -11.35
CA GLU A 227 0.27 0.97 -11.65
C GLU A 227 1.34 0.90 -12.74
N ILE A 228 1.20 1.69 -13.81
CA ILE A 228 2.21 1.82 -14.88
C ILE A 228 3.57 2.27 -14.31
N ARG A 229 3.57 3.27 -13.42
CA ARG A 229 4.80 3.74 -12.74
C ARG A 229 5.39 2.68 -11.83
N SER A 230 4.56 1.90 -11.15
CA SER A 230 5.02 0.82 -10.27
C SER A 230 5.66 -0.33 -11.05
N ALA A 231 5.04 -0.75 -12.16
CA ALA A 231 5.54 -1.79 -13.04
C ALA A 231 6.88 -1.39 -13.67
N TYR A 232 6.97 -0.14 -14.15
CA TYR A 232 8.24 0.42 -14.65
C TYR A 232 9.35 0.37 -13.59
N ARG A 233 9.08 0.81 -12.34
CA ARG A 233 10.10 0.74 -11.27
C ARG A 233 10.57 -0.67 -10.99
N LYS A 234 9.67 -1.66 -11.00
CA LYS A 234 10.04 -3.08 -10.80
C LYS A 234 10.99 -3.57 -11.89
N ILE A 235 10.70 -3.24 -13.15
CA ILE A 235 11.56 -3.61 -14.28
C ILE A 235 12.89 -2.89 -14.19
N VAL A 236 12.91 -1.60 -13.83
CA VAL A 236 14.16 -0.84 -13.67
C VAL A 236 15.04 -1.44 -12.58
N MET A 237 14.46 -1.87 -11.45
CA MET A 237 15.22 -2.52 -10.38
C MET A 237 15.81 -3.87 -10.80
N GLN A 238 15.10 -4.63 -11.65
CA GLN A 238 15.55 -5.94 -12.12
C GLN A 238 16.57 -5.86 -13.26
N GLU A 239 16.38 -4.92 -14.17
CA GLU A 239 17.15 -4.80 -15.41
C GLU A 239 18.13 -3.61 -15.36
N HIS A 240 18.44 -3.07 -14.18
CA HIS A 240 19.40 -1.97 -14.03
C HIS A 240 20.77 -2.41 -14.54
N PRO A 241 21.49 -1.55 -15.30
CA PRO A 241 22.84 -1.89 -15.80
C PRO A 241 23.80 -2.24 -14.66
N ASP A 242 23.66 -1.59 -13.49
CA ASP A 242 24.51 -1.84 -12.32
C ASP A 242 24.33 -3.24 -11.70
N VAL A 243 23.20 -3.93 -11.93
CA VAL A 243 22.98 -5.31 -11.46
C VAL A 243 23.20 -6.35 -12.56
N GLY A 244 23.71 -5.94 -13.73
CA GLY A 244 23.94 -6.82 -14.88
C GLY A 244 22.67 -7.11 -15.69
N GLY A 245 21.70 -6.21 -15.65
CA GLY A 245 20.46 -6.30 -16.42
C GLY A 245 20.67 -6.13 -17.93
N SER A 246 19.64 -6.50 -18.71
CA SER A 246 19.66 -6.38 -20.16
C SER A 246 19.34 -4.95 -20.61
N GLU A 247 20.33 -4.29 -21.22
CA GLU A 247 20.18 -2.95 -21.80
C GLU A 247 18.98 -2.87 -22.77
N ASN A 248 18.79 -3.89 -23.60
CA ASN A 248 17.69 -3.96 -24.56
C ASN A 248 16.31 -3.92 -23.89
N LYS A 249 16.14 -4.62 -22.76
CA LYS A 249 14.89 -4.62 -22.00
C LYS A 249 14.66 -3.29 -21.27
N MET A 250 15.72 -2.69 -20.73
CA MET A 250 15.67 -1.37 -20.11
C MET A 250 15.25 -0.29 -21.13
N VAL A 251 15.83 -0.31 -22.34
CA VAL A 251 15.47 0.61 -23.43
C VAL A 251 14.00 0.44 -23.82
N ALA A 252 13.53 -0.81 -23.96
CA ALA A 252 12.13 -1.10 -24.25
C ALA A 252 11.18 -0.59 -23.15
N ALA A 253 11.52 -0.82 -21.87
CA ALA A 253 10.74 -0.36 -20.72
C ALA A 253 10.69 1.17 -20.63
N ASN A 254 11.80 1.85 -20.91
CA ASN A 254 11.88 3.32 -20.97
C ASN A 254 11.00 3.88 -22.10
N ALA A 255 11.02 3.26 -23.28
CA ALA A 255 10.21 3.66 -24.41
C ALA A 255 8.70 3.51 -24.12
N ALA A 256 8.30 2.37 -23.54
CA ALA A 256 6.93 2.10 -23.13
C ALA A 256 6.45 3.11 -22.07
N TYR A 257 7.24 3.30 -21.00
CA TYR A 257 6.90 4.20 -19.90
C TYR A 257 6.76 5.66 -20.37
N ARG A 258 7.60 6.12 -21.30
CA ARG A 258 7.54 7.49 -21.85
C ARG A 258 6.21 7.81 -22.55
N VAL A 259 5.56 6.80 -23.13
CA VAL A 259 4.27 6.93 -23.80
C VAL A 259 3.12 6.74 -22.82
N LEU A 260 3.18 5.70 -21.98
CA LEU A 260 2.08 5.31 -21.09
C LEU A 260 1.95 6.20 -19.84
N ARG A 261 3.00 6.90 -19.42
CA ARG A 261 2.99 7.79 -18.24
C ARG A 261 2.13 9.04 -18.43
N ASP A 262 2.08 9.61 -19.64
CA ASP A 262 1.33 10.84 -19.92
C ASP A 262 -0.07 10.48 -20.42
N PRO A 263 -1.15 10.90 -19.73
CA PRO A 263 -2.53 10.58 -20.12
C PRO A 263 -2.85 10.97 -21.57
N LYS A 264 -2.31 12.09 -22.06
CA LYS A 264 -2.56 12.56 -23.44
C LYS A 264 -1.88 11.65 -24.46
N ARG A 265 -0.64 11.23 -24.19
CA ARG A 265 0.13 10.34 -25.07
C ARG A 265 -0.39 8.92 -25.03
N ARG A 266 -0.83 8.45 -23.86
CA ARG A 266 -1.50 7.16 -23.69
C ARG A 266 -2.81 7.11 -24.49
N ALA A 267 -3.67 8.11 -24.35
CA ALA A 267 -4.90 8.18 -25.13
C ALA A 267 -4.64 8.23 -26.63
N ALA A 268 -3.63 8.99 -27.07
CA ALA A 268 -3.22 9.01 -28.49
C ALA A 268 -2.70 7.63 -28.94
N TYR A 269 -1.93 6.93 -28.10
CA TYR A 269 -1.45 5.58 -28.38
C TYR A 269 -2.59 4.57 -28.50
N ASP A 270 -3.52 4.58 -27.54
CA ASP A 270 -4.67 3.68 -27.49
C ASP A 270 -5.63 3.92 -28.68
N ASN A 271 -5.72 5.16 -29.17
CA ASN A 271 -6.53 5.56 -30.34
C ASN A 271 -5.80 5.43 -31.69
N SER A 272 -4.48 5.21 -31.70
CA SER A 272 -3.67 5.17 -32.94
C SER A 272 -3.71 3.84 -33.69
N ALA A 273 -4.77 3.05 -33.48
CA ALA A 273 -4.97 1.72 -34.06
C ALA A 273 -6.11 1.69 -35.08
#